data_AF-A0A059F695-F1
#
_entry.id   AF-A0A059F695-F1
#
_cell.length_a   1.000
_cell.length_b   1.000
_cell.length_c   1.000
_cell.angle_alpha   90.00
_cell.angle_beta   90.00
_cell.angle_gamma   90.00
#
_symmetry.space_group_name_H-M   'P 1'
#
loop_
_entity.id
_entity.type
_entity.pdbx_description
1 polymer ?
#
loop_
_entity_poly.entity_id
_entity_poly.type
_entity_poly.pdbx_seq_one_letter_code
_entity_poly.pdbx_strand_id
1 'polypeptide(L)'
;MKDTISMRHEEENDSNSNKNLPSVKLPLTPQQLNMIKNTLSEGYTMEDAVKIIKSTINSSKQEVLYASLSEALEPLFKDKTKTVVGMLFLYKKKMCRNGDKCINKDKCIFLHESEIDAPKNDKRSLVVDDNTKRRHMEDNNEVVFNKVPFNLANEVLIEKYASKFGKVSSVKKLNEGKYLIVFNDPISSKNLMESKDPVMGDLTVTKFYNVILNSKPTELSIDEMFEEQNNLLNLSSNALLDAKNYNRLKYLCKKIKEYFDMNIDKKKKIETNKNTGFSSLYAEHFK
;
A
#
# COMPACT_ATOMS: atom_id res chain seq x y z
N MET A 1 -40.06 -53.34 -23.35
CA MET A 1 -40.11 -51.87 -23.13
C MET A 1 -38.72 -51.45 -22.70
N LYS A 2 -38.02 -50.74 -23.58
CA LYS A 2 -36.65 -50.25 -23.39
C LYS A 2 -36.76 -48.75 -23.13
N ASP A 3 -36.46 -48.32 -21.92
CA ASP A 3 -36.38 -46.90 -21.61
C ASP A 3 -34.91 -46.45 -21.64
N THR A 4 -34.68 -45.48 -22.51
CA THR A 4 -33.39 -44.93 -22.88
C THR A 4 -33.11 -43.76 -21.94
N ILE A 5 -32.13 -43.90 -21.04
CA ILE A 5 -31.67 -42.78 -20.21
C ILE A 5 -30.68 -41.97 -21.02
N SER A 6 -31.16 -40.81 -21.49
CA SER A 6 -30.38 -39.77 -22.16
C SER A 6 -29.57 -39.01 -21.12
N MET A 7 -28.25 -39.26 -21.07
CA MET A 7 -27.31 -38.43 -20.32
C MET A 7 -27.05 -37.15 -21.13
N ARG A 8 -27.62 -36.04 -20.66
CA ARG A 8 -27.30 -34.70 -21.12
C ARG A 8 -25.90 -34.36 -20.63
N HIS A 9 -24.97 -34.15 -21.55
CA HIS A 9 -23.77 -33.38 -21.32
C HIS A 9 -24.18 -31.91 -21.15
N GLU A 10 -24.04 -31.39 -19.93
CA GLU A 10 -24.05 -29.95 -19.70
C GLU A 10 -22.67 -29.40 -20.11
N GLU A 11 -22.60 -28.92 -21.35
CA GLU A 11 -21.60 -27.95 -21.78
C GLU A 11 -21.92 -26.62 -21.08
N GLU A 12 -21.30 -26.39 -19.92
CA GLU A 12 -21.29 -25.06 -19.33
C GLU A 12 -20.36 -24.14 -20.15
N ASN A 13 -21.03 -23.29 -20.91
CA ASN A 13 -20.53 -22.10 -21.59
C ASN A 13 -19.62 -21.25 -20.69
N ASP A 14 -18.31 -21.37 -20.88
CA ASP A 14 -17.32 -20.44 -20.30
C ASP A 14 -17.07 -19.24 -21.23
N SER A 15 -18.16 -18.60 -21.64
CA SER A 15 -18.17 -17.44 -22.53
C SER A 15 -18.66 -16.20 -21.80
N ASN A 16 -17.97 -15.79 -20.72
CA ASN A 16 -18.15 -14.43 -20.18
C ASN A 16 -16.97 -13.92 -19.32
N SER A 17 -16.03 -13.20 -19.95
CA SER A 17 -15.44 -11.96 -19.39
C SER A 17 -14.28 -11.44 -20.25
N ASN A 18 -14.62 -10.88 -21.41
CA ASN A 18 -13.67 -10.13 -22.22
C ASN A 18 -13.49 -8.70 -21.67
N LYS A 19 -12.92 -8.57 -20.46
CA LYS A 19 -12.55 -7.28 -19.86
C LYS A 19 -11.20 -7.39 -19.12
N ASN A 20 -10.15 -6.98 -19.82
CA ASN A 20 -8.77 -6.77 -19.34
C ASN A 20 -8.03 -8.01 -18.81
N LEU A 21 -7.64 -8.92 -19.73
CA LEU A 21 -6.60 -9.91 -19.45
C LEU A 21 -5.33 -9.17 -18.99
N PRO A 22 -4.86 -9.38 -17.76
CA PRO A 22 -3.85 -8.50 -17.19
C PRO A 22 -2.47 -8.83 -17.75
N SER A 23 -1.71 -7.81 -18.20
CA SER A 23 -0.45 -8.01 -18.93
C SER A 23 0.67 -8.65 -18.09
N VAL A 24 1.49 -9.48 -18.74
CA VAL A 24 2.75 -9.99 -18.18
C VAL A 24 3.79 -8.88 -18.32
N LYS A 25 4.40 -8.47 -17.20
CA LYS A 25 5.38 -7.37 -17.18
C LYS A 25 6.80 -7.89 -17.38
N LEU A 26 7.59 -7.14 -18.15
CA LEU A 26 9.04 -7.34 -18.31
C LEU A 26 9.81 -6.18 -17.64
N PRO A 27 11.03 -6.42 -17.11
CA PRO A 27 11.69 -7.71 -16.97
C PRO A 27 10.95 -8.62 -15.96
N LEU A 28 11.11 -9.94 -16.13
CA LEU A 28 10.56 -10.90 -15.16
C LEU A 28 11.26 -10.72 -13.80
N THR A 29 10.50 -10.81 -12.73
CA THR A 29 11.03 -10.71 -11.36
C THR A 29 11.88 -11.93 -11.00
N PRO A 30 12.83 -11.82 -10.05
CA PRO A 30 13.62 -12.96 -9.58
C PRO A 30 12.77 -14.16 -9.13
N GLN A 31 11.60 -13.89 -8.53
CA GLN A 31 10.63 -14.92 -8.16
C GLN A 31 10.10 -15.68 -9.38
N GLN A 32 9.65 -14.96 -10.41
CA GLN A 32 9.17 -15.57 -11.66
C GLN A 32 10.27 -16.39 -12.34
N LEU A 33 11.51 -15.88 -12.34
CA LEU A 33 12.67 -16.60 -12.89
C LEU A 33 12.96 -17.89 -12.10
N ASN A 34 12.94 -17.85 -10.78
CA ASN A 34 13.14 -19.03 -9.95
C ASN A 34 12.05 -20.09 -10.17
N MET A 35 10.81 -19.66 -10.38
CA MET A 35 9.70 -20.58 -10.68
C MET A 35 9.87 -21.24 -12.05
N ILE A 36 10.25 -20.46 -13.06
CA ILE A 36 10.58 -21.00 -14.38
C ILE A 36 11.72 -22.02 -14.27
N LYS A 37 12.78 -21.68 -13.51
CA LYS A 37 13.95 -22.54 -13.30
C LYS A 37 13.60 -23.91 -12.74
N ASN A 38 12.72 -23.94 -11.74
CA ASN A 38 12.32 -25.18 -11.07
C ASN A 38 11.35 -26.02 -11.91
N THR A 39 10.84 -25.49 -13.02
CA THR A 39 9.83 -26.15 -13.86
C THR A 39 10.38 -26.58 -15.22
N LEU A 40 11.55 -26.08 -15.62
CA LEU A 40 12.20 -26.37 -16.90
C LEU A 40 12.48 -27.88 -17.07
N SER A 41 12.25 -28.37 -18.28
CA SER A 41 12.67 -29.72 -18.68
C SER A 41 14.19 -29.78 -18.85
N GLU A 42 14.76 -30.97 -18.65
CA GLU A 42 16.18 -31.22 -18.93
C GLU A 42 16.54 -30.86 -20.38
N GLY A 43 17.68 -30.17 -20.56
CA GLY A 43 18.20 -29.78 -21.88
C GLY A 43 17.89 -28.34 -22.31
N TYR A 44 17.05 -27.60 -21.58
CA TYR A 44 16.76 -26.19 -21.86
C TYR A 44 17.36 -25.27 -20.80
N THR A 45 17.81 -24.09 -21.22
CA THR A 45 18.36 -23.08 -20.31
C THR A 45 17.30 -22.06 -19.87
N MET A 46 17.59 -21.36 -18.77
CA MET A 46 16.75 -20.25 -18.32
C MET A 46 16.70 -19.12 -19.35
N GLU A 47 17.82 -18.88 -20.01
CA GLU A 47 17.99 -17.88 -21.06
C GLU A 47 17.07 -18.16 -22.24
N ASP A 48 16.92 -19.43 -22.64
CA ASP A 48 16.01 -19.85 -23.71
C ASP A 48 14.55 -19.53 -23.35
N ALA A 49 14.14 -19.89 -22.13
CA ALA A 49 12.78 -19.61 -21.64
C ALA A 49 12.49 -18.11 -21.61
N VAL A 50 13.41 -17.31 -21.07
CA VAL A 50 13.24 -15.85 -20.99
C VAL A 50 13.22 -15.22 -22.39
N LYS A 51 14.05 -15.71 -23.31
CA LYS A 51 14.09 -15.23 -24.70
C LYS A 51 12.77 -15.51 -25.41
N ILE A 52 12.22 -16.71 -25.28
CA ILE A 52 10.92 -17.10 -25.85
C ILE A 52 9.80 -16.25 -25.25
N ILE A 53 9.73 -16.12 -23.91
CA ILE A 53 8.73 -15.28 -23.25
C ILE A 53 8.79 -13.85 -23.78
N LYS A 54 10.00 -13.28 -23.87
CA LYS A 54 10.20 -11.91 -24.34
C LYS A 54 9.82 -11.75 -25.81
N SER A 55 10.21 -12.68 -26.70
CA SER A 55 9.83 -12.61 -28.11
C SER A 55 8.32 -12.70 -28.28
N THR A 56 7.67 -13.64 -27.58
CA THR A 56 6.22 -13.86 -27.69
C THR A 56 5.42 -12.67 -27.16
N ILE A 57 5.84 -12.06 -26.05
CA ILE A 57 5.22 -10.82 -25.54
C ILE A 57 5.34 -9.67 -26.54
N ASN A 58 6.46 -9.55 -27.24
CA ASN A 58 6.69 -8.47 -28.20
C ASN A 58 6.00 -8.69 -29.55
N SER A 59 5.78 -9.96 -29.96
CA SER A 59 5.21 -10.30 -31.27
C SER A 59 3.70 -10.53 -31.25
N SER A 60 3.11 -10.86 -30.09
CA SER A 60 1.70 -11.22 -29.96
C SER A 60 0.84 -10.08 -29.42
N LYS A 61 -0.41 -10.00 -29.88
CA LYS A 61 -1.41 -9.10 -29.30
C LYS A 61 -1.89 -9.61 -27.94
N GLN A 62 -2.36 -8.71 -27.08
CA GLN A 62 -2.73 -9.03 -25.69
C GLN A 62 -3.87 -10.06 -25.60
N GLU A 63 -4.81 -10.04 -26.55
CA GLU A 63 -5.97 -10.92 -26.58
C GLU A 63 -5.59 -12.39 -26.82
N VAL A 64 -4.50 -12.62 -27.56
CA VAL A 64 -4.01 -13.97 -27.92
C VAL A 64 -2.75 -14.36 -27.14
N LEU A 65 -2.20 -13.47 -26.31
CA LEU A 65 -0.91 -13.65 -25.66
C LEU A 65 -0.83 -14.91 -24.79
N TYR A 66 -1.92 -15.25 -24.09
CA TYR A 66 -1.96 -16.47 -23.28
C TYR A 66 -1.79 -17.73 -24.13
N ALA A 67 -2.53 -17.81 -25.25
CA ALA A 67 -2.44 -18.92 -26.19
C ALA A 67 -1.06 -18.98 -26.85
N SER A 68 -0.55 -17.84 -27.33
CA SER A 68 0.79 -17.75 -27.93
C SER A 68 1.90 -18.15 -26.96
N LEU A 69 1.82 -17.76 -25.69
CA LEU A 69 2.79 -18.17 -24.68
C LEU A 69 2.67 -19.67 -24.36
N SER A 70 1.45 -20.21 -24.32
CA SER A 70 1.25 -21.64 -24.11
C SER A 70 1.85 -22.46 -25.24
N GLU A 71 1.62 -22.06 -26.49
CA GLU A 71 2.20 -22.74 -27.66
C GLU A 71 3.73 -22.63 -27.69
N ALA A 72 4.28 -21.42 -27.50
CA ALA A 72 5.71 -21.18 -27.60
C ALA A 72 6.52 -21.84 -26.46
N LEU A 73 5.93 -21.98 -25.28
CA LEU A 73 6.59 -22.56 -24.11
C LEU A 73 6.34 -24.07 -23.94
N GLU A 74 5.40 -24.65 -24.71
CA GLU A 74 5.09 -26.08 -24.66
C GLU A 74 6.32 -26.99 -24.78
N PRO A 75 7.28 -26.72 -25.70
CA PRO A 75 8.47 -27.56 -25.83
C PRO A 75 9.37 -27.56 -24.58
N LEU A 76 9.30 -26.51 -23.76
CA LEU A 76 10.16 -26.32 -22.59
C LEU A 76 9.57 -26.93 -21.31
N PHE A 77 8.25 -26.84 -21.13
CA PHE A 77 7.57 -27.24 -19.89
C PHE A 77 6.59 -28.41 -20.03
N LYS A 78 6.24 -28.82 -21.27
CA LYS A 78 5.35 -29.94 -21.56
C LYS A 78 4.01 -29.83 -20.80
N ASP A 79 3.66 -30.84 -20.00
CA ASP A 79 2.46 -30.89 -19.18
C ASP A 79 2.33 -29.71 -18.19
N LYS A 80 3.45 -29.08 -17.82
CA LYS A 80 3.49 -27.97 -16.85
C LYS A 80 3.31 -26.59 -17.49
N THR A 81 3.24 -26.50 -18.82
CA THR A 81 3.19 -25.21 -19.54
C THR A 81 2.03 -24.34 -19.11
N LYS A 82 0.82 -24.89 -19.05
CA LYS A 82 -0.38 -24.15 -18.62
C LYS A 82 -0.22 -23.58 -17.21
N THR A 83 0.41 -24.33 -16.31
CA THR A 83 0.70 -23.88 -14.94
C THR A 83 1.68 -22.70 -14.96
N VAL A 84 2.79 -22.80 -15.72
CA VAL A 84 3.77 -21.73 -15.84
C VAL A 84 3.15 -20.46 -16.43
N VAL A 85 2.41 -20.58 -17.54
CA VAL A 85 1.74 -19.44 -18.19
C VAL A 85 0.69 -18.83 -17.26
N GLY A 86 -0.14 -19.65 -16.62
CA GLY A 86 -1.11 -19.20 -15.62
C GLY A 86 -0.45 -18.43 -14.48
N MET A 87 0.70 -18.89 -13.99
CA MET A 87 1.45 -18.20 -12.93
C MET A 87 2.03 -16.86 -13.39
N LEU A 88 2.54 -16.77 -14.63
CA LEU A 88 2.98 -15.49 -15.20
C LEU A 88 1.85 -14.45 -15.24
N PHE A 89 0.64 -14.89 -15.59
CA PHE A 89 -0.54 -14.03 -15.60
C PHE A 89 -1.12 -13.76 -14.20
N LEU A 90 -0.96 -14.63 -13.21
CA LEU A 90 -1.49 -14.43 -11.86
C LEU A 90 -0.54 -13.71 -10.90
N TYR A 91 0.74 -13.60 -11.28
CA TYR A 91 1.80 -13.08 -10.43
C TYR A 91 1.45 -11.71 -9.81
N LYS A 92 1.38 -11.69 -8.48
CA LYS A 92 1.07 -10.57 -7.58
C LYS A 92 -0.24 -9.83 -7.91
N LYS A 93 -1.21 -10.50 -8.54
CA LYS A 93 -2.53 -9.91 -8.85
C LYS A 93 -3.59 -10.13 -7.78
N LYS A 94 -3.47 -11.23 -7.02
CA LYS A 94 -4.37 -11.54 -5.91
C LYS A 94 -3.62 -11.46 -4.60
N MET A 95 -4.32 -11.07 -3.53
CA MET A 95 -3.77 -11.10 -2.19
C MET A 95 -3.53 -12.53 -1.73
N CYS A 96 -2.40 -12.74 -1.05
CA CYS A 96 -2.10 -14.01 -0.42
C CYS A 96 -3.10 -14.27 0.70
N ARG A 97 -3.77 -15.42 0.68
CA ARG A 97 -4.75 -15.79 1.71
C ARG A 97 -4.15 -15.82 3.13
N ASN A 98 -2.86 -16.11 3.23
CA ASN A 98 -2.12 -16.15 4.49
C ASN A 98 -1.49 -14.79 4.85
N GLY A 99 -1.65 -13.77 4.00
CA GLY A 99 -1.06 -12.44 4.19
C GLY A 99 0.41 -12.50 4.58
N ASP A 100 0.81 -11.67 5.54
CA ASP A 100 2.18 -11.65 6.07
C ASP A 100 2.56 -12.87 6.92
N LYS A 101 1.66 -13.83 7.13
CA LYS A 101 1.98 -15.12 7.78
C LYS A 101 2.30 -16.22 6.78
N CYS A 102 2.42 -15.91 5.49
CA CYS A 102 2.79 -16.90 4.48
C CYS A 102 4.17 -17.49 4.77
N ILE A 103 4.28 -18.82 4.81
CA ILE A 103 5.54 -19.53 5.08
C ILE A 103 6.50 -19.39 3.88
N ASN A 104 5.95 -19.23 2.67
CA ASN A 104 6.70 -19.19 1.42
C ASN A 104 6.69 -17.79 0.80
N LYS A 105 6.92 -16.72 1.58
CA LYS A 105 6.84 -15.33 1.08
C LYS A 105 7.65 -15.13 -0.20
N ASP A 106 8.89 -15.59 -0.20
CA ASP A 106 9.84 -15.42 -1.30
C ASP A 106 9.51 -16.22 -2.56
N LYS A 107 8.58 -17.18 -2.47
CA LYS A 107 8.12 -18.01 -3.58
C LYS A 107 6.63 -17.83 -3.89
N CYS A 108 5.95 -16.95 -3.17
CA CYS A 108 4.51 -16.79 -3.31
C CYS A 108 4.19 -15.97 -4.56
N ILE A 109 3.34 -16.53 -5.42
CA ILE A 109 2.78 -15.82 -6.58
C ILE A 109 1.75 -14.77 -6.19
N PHE A 110 1.32 -14.71 -4.93
CA PHE A 110 0.31 -13.78 -4.45
C PHE A 110 0.94 -12.60 -3.71
N LEU A 111 0.25 -11.46 -3.73
CA LEU A 111 0.71 -10.20 -3.14
C LEU A 111 0.58 -10.24 -1.62
N HIS A 112 1.61 -9.80 -0.91
CA HIS A 112 1.60 -9.65 0.55
C HIS A 112 1.53 -8.16 0.92
N GLU A 113 0.94 -7.85 2.09
CA GLU A 113 0.80 -6.47 2.58
C GLU A 113 2.16 -5.76 2.68
N SER A 114 3.17 -6.45 3.19
CA SER A 114 4.57 -5.97 3.22
C SER A 114 5.18 -5.59 1.86
N GLU A 115 4.63 -6.07 0.74
CA GLU A 115 5.11 -5.77 -0.62
C GLU A 115 4.36 -4.60 -1.28
N ILE A 116 3.23 -4.18 -0.71
CA ILE A 116 2.43 -3.04 -1.19
C ILE A 116 3.16 -1.73 -0.87
N ASP A 117 3.81 -1.67 0.30
CA ASP A 117 4.49 -0.48 0.82
C ASP A 117 6.02 -0.52 0.67
N ALA A 118 6.57 -1.57 0.03
CA ALA A 118 8.00 -1.66 -0.22
C ALA A 118 8.43 -0.48 -1.13
N PRO A 119 9.32 0.41 -0.66
CA PRO A 119 9.78 1.53 -1.47
C PRO A 119 10.53 0.96 -2.66
N LYS A 120 9.95 1.10 -3.85
CA LYS A 120 10.62 0.82 -5.12
C LYS A 120 11.79 1.80 -5.26
N ASN A 121 12.94 1.41 -4.73
CA ASN A 121 14.22 1.95 -5.13
C ASN A 121 14.48 1.51 -6.57
N ASP A 122 13.86 2.18 -7.55
CA ASP A 122 14.56 2.42 -8.80
C ASP A 122 13.96 3.56 -9.62
N LYS A 123 14.89 4.29 -10.25
CA LYS A 123 14.68 5.48 -11.05
C LYS A 123 13.75 5.20 -12.24
N ARG A 124 12.60 5.88 -12.33
CA ARG A 124 12.14 6.69 -13.49
C ARG A 124 10.64 6.98 -13.44
N SER A 125 10.34 8.26 -13.60
CA SER A 125 9.21 8.82 -14.35
C SER A 125 7.84 8.18 -14.11
N LEU A 126 7.15 8.65 -13.07
CA LEU A 126 5.72 8.42 -12.92
C LEU A 126 4.95 9.49 -13.69
N VAL A 127 4.47 9.13 -14.89
CA VAL A 127 3.21 9.68 -15.40
C VAL A 127 2.12 9.02 -14.55
N VAL A 128 1.70 9.73 -13.51
CA VAL A 128 0.55 9.41 -12.67
C VAL A 128 -0.36 10.63 -12.73
N ASP A 129 -1.64 10.40 -12.99
CA ASP A 129 -2.69 11.41 -13.06
C ASP A 129 -2.46 12.59 -12.10
N ASP A 130 -2.26 13.75 -12.71
CA ASP A 130 -1.70 14.98 -12.13
C ASP A 130 -2.67 15.71 -11.17
N ASN A 131 -3.91 15.25 -11.03
CA ASN A 131 -4.99 16.06 -10.47
C ASN A 131 -5.22 15.93 -8.96
N THR A 132 -4.82 14.81 -8.32
CA THR A 132 -5.05 14.61 -6.87
C THR A 132 -3.83 14.86 -5.99
N LYS A 133 -2.60 14.77 -6.54
CA LYS A 133 -1.37 15.11 -5.79
C LYS A 133 -1.09 16.61 -5.75
N ARG A 134 -1.45 17.37 -6.80
CA ARG A 134 -1.21 18.82 -6.84
C ARG A 134 -1.99 19.59 -5.77
N ARG A 135 -3.24 19.19 -5.50
CA ARG A 135 -4.09 19.88 -4.52
C ARG A 135 -3.59 19.81 -3.07
N HIS A 136 -2.86 18.75 -2.70
CA HIS A 136 -2.41 18.57 -1.32
C HIS A 136 -1.04 19.19 -1.02
N MET A 137 -0.27 19.56 -2.05
CA MET A 137 1.06 20.19 -1.88
C MET A 137 0.98 21.72 -1.79
N GLU A 138 -0.09 22.34 -2.30
CA GLU A 138 -0.22 23.80 -2.31
C GLU A 138 -0.50 24.39 -0.92
N ASP A 139 -1.05 23.61 0.01
CA ASP A 139 -1.42 24.05 1.36
C ASP A 139 -0.53 23.48 2.49
N ASN A 140 0.61 22.85 2.17
CA ASN A 140 1.45 22.22 3.18
C ASN A 140 2.44 23.20 3.81
N ASN A 141 2.31 23.47 5.11
CA ASN A 141 3.18 24.38 5.87
C ASN A 141 4.47 23.71 6.38
N GLU A 142 4.62 22.40 6.19
CA GLU A 142 5.65 21.61 6.84
C GLU A 142 6.69 21.09 5.84
N VAL A 143 7.96 21.32 6.16
CA VAL A 143 9.10 20.89 5.35
C VAL A 143 10.08 20.12 6.21
N VAL A 144 10.62 19.04 5.67
CA VAL A 144 11.63 18.20 6.31
C VAL A 144 12.97 18.44 5.64
N PHE A 145 13.99 18.73 6.44
CA PHE A 145 15.39 18.61 6.04
C PHE A 145 15.90 17.24 6.43
N ASN A 146 16.60 16.58 5.51
CA ASN A 146 17.16 15.25 5.68
C ASN A 146 18.64 15.24 5.28
N LYS A 147 19.42 14.38 5.91
CA LYS A 147 20.89 14.30 5.81
C LYS A 147 21.60 15.57 6.30
N VAL A 148 21.05 16.24 7.32
CA VAL A 148 21.72 17.38 7.96
C VAL A 148 22.99 16.89 8.66
N PRO A 149 24.19 17.35 8.27
CA PRO A 149 25.43 16.90 8.88
C PRO A 149 25.57 17.46 10.29
N PHE A 150 26.34 16.78 11.14
CA PHE A 150 26.44 17.09 12.57
C PHE A 150 26.90 18.53 12.88
N ASN A 151 27.81 19.08 12.07
CA ASN A 151 28.27 20.46 12.18
C ASN A 151 27.18 21.51 11.88
N LEU A 152 26.12 21.13 11.17
CA LEU A 152 24.96 21.98 10.84
C LEU A 152 23.69 21.58 11.61
N ALA A 153 23.78 20.56 12.47
CA ALA A 153 22.66 19.99 13.22
C ALA A 153 22.26 20.85 14.44
N ASN A 154 22.06 22.16 14.22
CA ASN A 154 21.68 23.15 15.22
C ASN A 154 20.36 23.81 14.84
N GLU A 155 19.35 23.72 15.71
CA GLU A 155 18.01 24.25 15.46
C GLU A 155 18.01 25.76 15.20
N VAL A 156 18.86 26.54 15.89
CA VAL A 156 18.98 27.99 15.69
C VAL A 156 19.52 28.33 14.30
N LEU A 157 20.47 27.53 13.79
CA LEU A 157 21.01 27.72 12.44
C LEU A 157 19.98 27.35 11.37
N ILE A 158 19.26 26.24 11.59
CA ILE A 158 18.20 25.76 10.70
C ILE A 158 17.06 26.77 10.63
N GLU A 159 16.61 27.29 11.78
CA GLU A 159 15.60 28.33 11.88
C GLU A 159 16.06 29.59 11.13
N LYS A 160 17.26 30.10 11.42
CA LYS A 160 17.82 31.29 10.75
C LYS A 160 17.89 31.13 9.23
N TYR A 161 18.21 29.93 8.74
CA TYR A 161 18.18 29.63 7.30
C TYR A 161 16.75 29.62 6.75
N ALA A 162 15.83 28.90 7.41
CA ALA A 162 14.44 28.78 7.00
C ALA A 162 13.70 30.12 7.04
N SER A 163 14.03 31.01 7.97
CA SER A 163 13.45 32.36 8.09
C SER A 163 13.68 33.25 6.86
N LYS A 164 14.62 32.90 5.98
CA LYS A 164 14.82 33.61 4.70
C LYS A 164 13.63 33.45 3.74
N PHE A 165 12.86 32.38 3.91
CA PHE A 165 11.73 32.04 3.02
C PHE A 165 10.38 32.45 3.60
N GLY A 166 10.32 32.76 4.90
CA GLY A 166 9.16 33.31 5.59
C GLY A 166 9.16 33.01 7.08
N LYS A 167 8.02 33.22 7.76
CA LYS A 167 7.96 33.12 9.22
C LYS A 167 7.87 31.66 9.67
N VAL A 168 8.88 31.21 10.41
CA VAL A 168 8.94 29.87 10.99
C VAL A 168 8.12 29.83 12.28
N SER A 169 7.25 28.84 12.39
CA SER A 169 6.44 28.54 13.58
C SER A 169 7.24 27.70 14.58
N SER A 170 7.90 26.66 14.08
CA SER A 170 8.74 25.78 14.91
C SER A 170 9.78 25.03 14.07
N VAL A 171 10.88 24.66 14.72
CA VAL A 171 11.86 23.69 14.21
C VAL A 171 11.95 22.57 15.22
N LYS A 172 11.85 21.32 14.77
CA LYS A 172 11.88 20.13 15.62
C LYS A 172 12.82 19.09 15.05
N LYS A 173 13.82 18.67 15.82
CA LYS A 173 14.60 17.47 15.49
C LYS A 173 13.72 16.22 15.51
N LEU A 174 13.69 15.47 14.40
CA LEU A 174 12.98 14.20 14.32
C LEU A 174 13.90 13.04 14.68
N ASN A 175 15.09 12.99 14.08
CA ASN A 175 16.16 12.04 14.39
C ASN A 175 17.52 12.64 13.97
N GLU A 176 18.60 11.87 14.10
CA GLU A 176 19.91 12.33 13.65
C GLU A 176 19.91 12.63 12.15
N GLY A 177 20.27 13.87 11.81
CA GLY A 177 20.26 14.36 10.44
C GLY A 177 18.88 14.65 9.85
N LYS A 178 17.78 14.59 10.62
CA LYS A 178 16.46 15.05 10.15
C LYS A 178 15.79 16.05 11.06
N TYR A 179 15.27 17.10 10.45
CA TYR A 179 14.57 18.20 11.11
C TYR A 179 13.27 18.52 10.39
N LEU A 180 12.21 18.71 11.16
CA LEU A 180 10.92 19.23 10.71
C LEU A 180 10.90 20.73 10.93
N ILE A 181 10.45 21.46 9.92
CA ILE A 181 10.30 22.91 9.92
C ILE A 181 8.84 23.18 9.60
N VAL A 182 8.17 23.91 10.48
CA VAL A 182 6.78 24.30 10.31
C VAL A 182 6.76 25.80 10.06
N PHE A 183 6.21 26.23 8.93
CA PHE A 183 5.97 27.63 8.61
C PHE A 183 4.59 28.08 9.10
N ASN A 184 4.43 29.38 9.29
CA ASN A 184 3.12 29.95 9.61
C ASN A 184 2.18 29.95 8.40
N ASP A 185 2.72 29.93 7.18
CA ASP A 185 1.95 29.97 5.94
C ASP A 185 2.52 29.00 4.88
N PRO A 186 1.67 28.50 3.96
CA PRO A 186 2.09 27.55 2.92
C PRO A 186 2.95 28.16 1.82
N ILE A 187 2.90 29.49 1.66
CA ILE A 187 3.67 30.19 0.63
C ILE A 187 5.16 30.12 0.98
N SER A 188 5.48 30.25 2.27
CA SER A 188 6.86 30.18 2.78
C SER A 188 7.50 28.81 2.60
N SER A 189 6.74 27.73 2.89
CA SER A 189 7.21 26.36 2.65
C SER A 189 7.41 26.11 1.15
N LYS A 190 6.51 26.62 0.30
CA LYS A 190 6.64 26.57 -1.16
C LYS A 190 7.89 27.27 -1.66
N ASN A 191 8.14 28.50 -1.21
CA ASN A 191 9.35 29.25 -1.56
C ASN A 191 10.62 28.50 -1.16
N LEU A 192 10.64 27.91 0.04
CA LEU A 192 11.76 27.08 0.48
C LEU A 192 11.96 25.87 -0.43
N MET A 193 10.87 25.19 -0.83
CA MET A 193 10.91 24.00 -1.68
C MET A 193 11.36 24.30 -3.12
N GLU A 194 10.95 25.43 -3.68
CA GLU A 194 11.31 25.86 -5.03
C GLU A 194 12.72 26.45 -5.14
N SER A 195 13.29 26.90 -4.03
CA SER A 195 14.67 27.41 -4.01
C SER A 195 15.67 26.35 -4.50
N LYS A 196 16.57 26.77 -5.39
CA LYS A 196 17.68 25.92 -5.87
C LYS A 196 18.93 26.01 -4.99
N ASP A 197 18.91 26.90 -3.99
CA ASP A 197 20.07 27.13 -3.15
C ASP A 197 20.36 25.93 -2.26
N PRO A 198 21.64 25.58 -2.04
CA PRO A 198 22.03 24.56 -1.09
C PRO A 198 21.54 24.90 0.31
N VAL A 199 20.98 23.91 1.01
CA VAL A 199 20.46 24.12 2.36
C VAL A 199 21.64 24.36 3.31
N MET A 200 21.71 25.57 3.88
CA MET A 200 22.82 26.02 4.72
C MET A 200 24.20 25.87 4.05
N GLY A 201 24.26 25.98 2.71
CA GLY A 201 25.51 25.83 1.95
C GLY A 201 25.91 24.38 1.66
N ASP A 202 25.12 23.40 2.07
CA ASP A 202 25.40 21.98 1.86
C ASP A 202 24.46 21.38 0.79
N LEU A 203 25.05 20.73 -0.23
CA LEU A 203 24.34 20.10 -1.34
C LEU A 203 23.77 18.71 -1.00
N THR A 204 24.27 18.09 0.07
CA THR A 204 23.87 16.74 0.50
C THR A 204 22.56 16.76 1.28
N VAL A 205 22.20 17.91 1.84
CA VAL A 205 20.96 18.12 2.58
C VAL A 205 19.80 18.23 1.61
N THR A 206 18.85 17.30 1.73
CA THR A 206 17.66 17.27 0.89
C THR A 206 16.47 17.85 1.64
N LYS A 207 15.62 18.62 0.94
CA LYS A 207 14.35 19.16 1.45
C LYS A 207 13.15 18.52 0.75
N PHE A 208 12.10 18.20 1.51
CA PHE A 208 10.83 17.70 0.99
C PHE A 208 9.70 18.11 1.92
N TYR A 209 8.48 18.26 1.41
CA TYR A 209 7.31 18.48 2.26
C TYR A 209 7.13 17.33 3.23
N ASN A 210 6.71 17.63 4.47
CA ASN A 210 6.26 16.60 5.38
C ASN A 210 4.91 16.08 4.88
N VAL A 211 4.95 15.00 4.10
CA VAL A 211 3.75 14.26 3.75
C VAL A 211 3.45 13.38 4.94
N ILE A 212 2.58 13.84 5.85
CA ILE A 212 2.01 12.97 6.86
C ILE A 212 1.25 11.88 6.11
N LEU A 213 1.89 10.72 5.92
CA LEU A 213 1.24 9.47 5.46
C LEU A 213 0.38 8.90 6.59
N ASN A 214 -0.48 9.73 7.18
CA ASN A 214 -1.56 9.33 8.07
C ASN A 214 -2.83 10.03 7.61
N SER A 215 -3.33 9.57 6.47
CA SER A 215 -4.72 9.18 6.43
C SER A 215 -4.78 7.84 5.70
N LYS A 216 -4.89 6.74 6.48
CA LYS A 216 -5.94 5.76 6.14
C LYS A 216 -7.15 6.57 5.66
N PRO A 217 -7.80 6.21 4.55
CA PRO A 217 -8.93 6.99 4.01
C PRO A 217 -9.81 7.39 5.20
N THR A 218 -9.77 8.69 5.51
CA THR A 218 -10.41 9.36 6.64
C THR A 218 -11.07 8.38 7.62
N GLU A 219 -10.32 8.00 8.67
CA GLU A 219 -11.00 7.55 9.89
C GLU A 219 -11.72 8.79 10.40
N LEU A 220 -12.94 8.99 9.90
CA LEU A 220 -13.83 10.09 10.24
C LEU A 220 -13.78 10.28 11.76
N SER A 221 -13.73 11.52 12.21
CA SER A 221 -13.90 11.80 13.63
C SER A 221 -15.24 11.20 14.10
N ILE A 222 -15.35 10.87 15.39
CA ILE A 222 -16.60 10.29 15.91
C ILE A 222 -17.81 11.20 15.62
N ASP A 223 -17.60 12.51 15.65
CA ASP A 223 -18.62 13.51 15.35
C ASP A 223 -19.01 13.48 13.86
N GLU A 224 -18.03 13.41 12.96
CA GLU A 224 -18.26 13.24 11.51
C GLU A 224 -18.97 11.91 11.19
N MET A 225 -18.65 10.83 11.92
CA MET A 225 -19.35 9.55 11.75
C MET A 225 -20.82 9.63 12.17
N PHE A 226 -21.13 10.35 13.24
CA PHE A 226 -22.51 10.58 13.67
C PHE A 226 -23.26 11.51 12.70
N GLU A 227 -22.60 12.54 12.19
CA GLU A 227 -23.18 13.45 11.20
C GLU A 227 -23.51 12.72 9.89
N GLU A 228 -22.58 11.92 9.37
CA GLU A 228 -22.81 11.11 8.16
C GLU A 228 -23.91 10.06 8.39
N GLN A 229 -23.93 9.42 9.57
CA GLN A 229 -24.99 8.48 9.92
C GLN A 229 -26.36 9.16 9.93
N ASN A 230 -26.48 10.34 10.54
CA ASN A 230 -27.72 11.10 10.56
C ASN A 230 -28.14 11.53 9.16
N ASN A 231 -27.20 11.97 8.33
CA ASN A 231 -27.47 12.32 6.94
C ASN A 231 -28.03 11.12 6.15
N LEU A 232 -27.46 9.92 6.33
CA LEU A 232 -27.96 8.70 5.68
C LEU A 232 -29.33 8.26 6.19
N LEU A 233 -29.61 8.43 7.49
CA LEU A 233 -30.90 8.11 8.09
C LEU A 233 -32.00 9.11 7.68
N ASN A 234 -31.62 10.35 7.41
CA ASN A 234 -32.53 11.42 6.95
C ASN A 234 -32.80 11.35 5.44
N LEU A 235 -32.12 10.48 4.69
CA LEU A 235 -32.51 10.19 3.32
C LEU A 235 -33.89 9.52 3.30
N SER A 236 -34.65 9.74 2.21
CA SER A 236 -35.98 9.11 2.06
C SER A 236 -35.90 7.59 2.22
N SER A 237 -36.96 6.96 2.72
CA SER A 237 -37.00 5.52 3.01
C SER A 237 -36.58 4.63 1.82
N ASN A 238 -36.72 5.13 0.59
CA ASN A 238 -36.31 4.45 -0.64
C ASN A 238 -34.79 4.52 -0.91
N ALA A 239 -34.08 5.53 -0.40
CA ALA A 239 -32.63 5.69 -0.58
C ALA A 239 -31.81 4.67 0.22
N LEU A 240 -32.38 4.11 1.30
CA LEU A 240 -31.77 3.02 2.07
C LEU A 240 -31.95 1.64 1.43
N LEU A 241 -32.78 1.53 0.38
CA LEU A 241 -32.86 0.32 -0.46
C LEU A 241 -31.65 0.20 -1.41
N ASP A 242 -30.90 1.30 -1.62
CA ASP A 242 -29.63 1.23 -2.32
C ASP A 242 -28.59 0.50 -1.46
N ALA A 243 -28.09 -0.62 -2.00
CA ALA A 243 -27.06 -1.44 -1.37
C ALA A 243 -25.82 -0.61 -0.98
N LYS A 244 -25.49 0.45 -1.73
CA LYS A 244 -24.38 1.34 -1.40
C LYS A 244 -24.61 2.10 -0.09
N ASN A 245 -25.78 2.73 0.04
CA ASN A 245 -26.13 3.50 1.23
C ASN A 245 -26.32 2.60 2.45
N TYR A 246 -26.96 1.44 2.27
CA TYR A 246 -27.13 0.46 3.33
C TYR A 246 -25.77 -0.06 3.85
N ASN A 247 -24.86 -0.43 2.95
CA ASN A 247 -23.53 -0.90 3.33
C ASN A 247 -22.70 0.19 4.01
N ARG A 248 -22.83 1.45 3.57
CA ARG A 248 -22.16 2.59 4.22
C ARG A 248 -22.69 2.84 5.62
N LEU A 249 -24.02 2.84 5.80
CA LEU A 249 -24.65 2.98 7.11
C LEU A 249 -24.21 1.85 8.06
N LYS A 250 -24.21 0.60 7.58
CA LYS A 250 -23.73 -0.56 8.35
C LYS A 250 -22.27 -0.41 8.77
N TYR A 251 -21.41 0.12 7.88
CA TYR A 251 -20.01 0.41 8.18
C TYR A 251 -19.87 1.47 9.29
N LEU A 252 -20.61 2.58 9.20
CA LEU A 252 -20.60 3.66 10.20
C LEU A 252 -21.07 3.14 11.57
N CYS A 253 -22.17 2.39 11.62
CA CYS A 253 -22.66 1.79 12.87
C CYS A 253 -21.61 0.88 13.52
N LYS A 254 -20.91 0.07 12.72
CA LYS A 254 -19.84 -0.81 13.22
C LYS A 254 -18.67 0.01 13.77
N LYS A 255 -18.27 1.07 13.09
CA LYS A 255 -17.14 1.93 13.48
C LYS A 255 -17.42 2.74 14.75
N ILE A 256 -18.61 3.33 14.86
CA ILE A 256 -19.07 4.01 16.06
C ILE A 256 -19.04 3.03 17.25
N LYS A 257 -19.54 1.82 17.08
CA LYS A 257 -19.51 0.79 18.13
C LYS A 257 -18.07 0.43 18.53
N GLU A 258 -17.19 0.15 17.58
CA GLU A 258 -15.78 -0.14 17.83
C GLU A 258 -15.10 0.99 18.64
N TYR A 259 -15.40 2.25 18.32
CA TYR A 259 -14.87 3.41 19.05
C TYR A 259 -15.29 3.42 20.52
N PHE A 260 -16.55 3.10 20.83
CA PHE A 260 -17.02 3.04 22.22
C PHE A 260 -16.49 1.80 22.96
N ASP A 261 -16.46 0.63 22.33
CA ASP A 261 -15.94 -0.60 22.93
C ASP A 261 -14.46 -0.43 23.32
N MET A 262 -13.66 0.18 22.44
CA MET A 262 -12.24 0.50 22.72
C MET A 262 -12.05 1.49 23.88
N ASN A 263 -12.99 2.40 24.10
CA ASN A 263 -12.92 3.38 25.19
C ASN A 263 -13.46 2.84 26.53
N ILE A 264 -14.41 1.90 26.49
CA ILE A 264 -14.90 1.18 27.67
C ILE A 264 -13.79 0.30 28.25
N ASP A 265 -13.04 -0.43 27.41
CA ASP A 265 -11.93 -1.27 27.86
C ASP A 265 -10.77 -0.46 28.46
N LYS A 266 -10.55 0.76 27.97
CA LYS A 266 -9.58 1.70 28.57
C LYS A 266 -10.01 2.20 29.93
N LYS A 267 -11.30 2.52 30.13
CA LYS A 267 -11.82 2.93 31.45
C LYS A 267 -11.73 1.80 32.49
N LYS A 268 -12.08 0.56 32.11
CA LYS A 268 -11.93 -0.61 33.01
C LYS A 268 -10.48 -0.86 33.44
N LYS A 269 -9.50 -0.70 32.53
CA LYS A 269 -8.07 -0.81 32.87
C LYS A 269 -7.55 0.31 33.79
N ILE A 270 -8.16 1.49 33.74
CA ILE A 270 -7.79 2.61 34.64
C ILE A 270 -8.39 2.41 36.03
N GLU A 271 -9.60 1.86 36.12
CA GLU A 271 -10.25 1.56 37.41
C GLU A 271 -9.58 0.38 38.15
N THR A 272 -9.12 -0.66 37.44
CA THR A 272 -8.37 -1.75 38.09
C THR A 272 -7.01 -1.31 38.64
N ASN A 273 -6.38 -0.30 38.05
CA ASN A 273 -5.11 0.25 38.55
C ASN A 273 -5.26 1.25 39.71
N LYS A 274 -6.48 1.71 40.03
CA LYS A 274 -6.71 2.59 41.18
C LYS A 274 -7.09 1.83 42.47
N ASN A 275 -7.31 0.52 42.39
CA ASN A 275 -7.69 -0.32 43.53
C ASN A 275 -6.58 -1.26 44.04
N THR A 276 -5.32 -1.09 43.63
CA THR A 276 -4.16 -1.75 44.25
C THR A 276 -3.51 -0.90 45.34
N GLY A 277 -4.29 -0.07 46.02
CA GLY A 277 -3.91 0.48 47.31
C GLY A 277 -4.15 -0.55 48.41
N PHE A 278 -3.32 -1.59 48.51
CA PHE A 278 -3.04 -2.27 49.79
C PHE A 278 -1.85 -3.24 49.68
N SER A 279 -1.01 -3.20 50.71
CA SER A 279 0.14 -4.07 51.05
C SER A 279 1.51 -3.75 50.42
N SER A 280 2.20 -2.77 51.00
CA SER A 280 3.66 -2.74 51.06
C SER A 280 4.13 -2.06 52.36
N LEU A 281 3.64 -2.52 53.51
CA LEU A 281 4.08 -2.03 54.82
C LEU A 281 4.23 -3.12 55.91
N TYR A 282 4.30 -4.40 55.53
CA TYR A 282 4.61 -5.48 56.49
C TYR A 282 5.62 -6.45 55.87
N ALA A 283 6.87 -6.00 55.77
CA ALA A 283 8.01 -6.88 55.54
C ALA A 283 9.28 -6.27 56.13
N GLU A 284 9.19 -5.69 57.33
CA GLU A 284 10.35 -5.39 58.17
C GLU A 284 9.85 -5.34 59.62
N HIS A 285 10.56 -6.02 60.52
CA HIS A 285 10.20 -6.34 61.91
C HIS A 285 9.28 -7.53 62.11
N PHE A 286 9.84 -8.74 62.05
CA PHE A 286 9.93 -9.65 63.20
C PHE A 286 11.06 -10.65 62.95
N LYS A 287 12.25 -10.32 63.46
CA LYS A 287 13.16 -11.28 64.11
C LYS A 287 12.78 -11.34 65.58
#